data_AF-A0A348Z332-F1
#
_entry.id   AF-A0A348Z332-F1
#
_cell.length_a   1.000
_cell.length_b   1.000
_cell.length_c   1.000
_cell.angle_alpha   90.00
_cell.angle_beta   90.00
_cell.angle_gamma   90.00
#
_symmetry.space_group_name_H-M   'P 1'
#
loop_
_entity.id
_entity.type
_entity.pdbx_description
1 polymer ?
#
loop_
_entity_poly.entity_id
_entity_poly.type
_entity_poly.pdbx_seq_one_letter_code
_entity_poly.pdbx_strand_id
1 'polypeptide(L)'
;MNLFKYEFKRALKKPITFLFIALIIFLGINVYTEMSFFNSKIKYNREIPLSYSMIGSTRIHIESIRERDLREQRRNKVNMLDDLVKYAEKAVDSYEKGNYKEAYKNDLIVNMIYTRLFCPIDESELLKANIIDIWNELLPEIEYDIFESSNSEAILTADEIKGNCVQMKYKYDIYNKDIRYIDNYSLNNVTFIYNMIDKVLPIIICLAVVLISFNCISDEYRLGITKNILAQPFKRSKYYITMVIANFLAVFLIVVGTTLILSLFVGVISDFHSFDTPILTHINQWNTLSIKGMDLKEAYNVTLQKTYLGPVEISYNDLGKNLFNSAAFISFRKFLIQALSLFFVYTFLLTTISVFVSSIFKDKIKSLIILIVINAIGYISSYFYPSIFNIF
;
A
#
# COMPACT_ATOMS: atom_id res chain seq x y z
N MET A 1 10.21 14.38 -42.30
CA MET A 1 9.11 14.01 -41.37
C MET A 1 9.73 13.43 -40.11
N ASN A 2 9.40 13.93 -38.91
CA ASN A 2 9.97 13.40 -37.67
C ASN A 2 9.33 12.04 -37.35
N LEU A 3 10.06 10.95 -37.64
CA LEU A 3 9.60 9.55 -37.51
C LEU A 3 8.98 9.28 -36.14
N PHE A 4 9.57 9.83 -35.08
CA PHE A 4 9.05 9.70 -33.72
C PHE A 4 7.63 10.29 -33.57
N LYS A 5 7.42 11.51 -34.06
CA LYS A 5 6.12 12.20 -33.98
C LYS A 5 5.03 11.46 -34.75
N TYR A 6 5.40 10.87 -35.89
CA TYR A 6 4.49 10.05 -36.68
C TYR A 6 4.07 8.77 -35.92
N GLU A 7 5.04 8.00 -35.43
CA GLU A 7 4.76 6.76 -34.70
C GLU A 7 4.00 7.00 -33.38
N PHE A 8 4.40 8.02 -32.62
CA PHE A 8 3.73 8.38 -31.38
C PHE A 8 2.25 8.78 -31.62
N LYS A 9 1.99 9.62 -32.62
CA LYS A 9 0.62 10.01 -33.00
C LYS A 9 -0.19 8.81 -33.51
N ARG A 10 0.46 7.90 -34.24
CA ARG A 10 -0.18 6.67 -34.72
C ARG A 10 -0.60 5.77 -33.57
N ALA A 11 0.27 5.57 -32.56
CA ALA A 11 -0.04 4.79 -31.37
C ALA A 11 -1.24 5.37 -30.59
N LEU A 12 -1.27 6.69 -30.37
CA LEU A 12 -2.36 7.36 -29.66
C LEU A 12 -3.71 7.33 -30.42
N LYS A 13 -3.67 7.38 -31.75
CA LYS A 13 -4.88 7.43 -32.58
C LYS A 13 -5.50 6.07 -32.91
N LYS A 14 -4.91 4.97 -32.46
CA LYS A 14 -5.53 3.65 -32.67
C LYS A 14 -6.88 3.60 -31.95
N PRO A 15 -7.95 3.05 -32.56
CA PRO A 15 -9.25 2.90 -31.90
C PRO A 15 -9.12 2.07 -30.60
N ILE A 16 -8.19 1.11 -30.59
CA ILE A 16 -7.92 0.27 -29.42
C ILE A 16 -7.39 1.07 -28.22
N THR A 17 -6.72 2.21 -28.46
CA THR A 17 -6.23 3.10 -27.41
C THR A 17 -7.38 3.70 -26.61
N PHE A 18 -8.46 4.09 -27.28
CA PHE A 18 -9.65 4.62 -26.61
C PHE A 18 -10.40 3.54 -25.81
N LEU A 19 -10.51 2.33 -26.36
CA LEU A 19 -11.07 1.18 -25.64
C LEU A 19 -10.24 0.87 -24.40
N PHE A 20 -8.91 0.96 -24.53
CA PHE A 20 -8.00 0.76 -23.41
C PHE A 20 -8.17 1.82 -22.33
N ILE A 21 -8.23 3.11 -22.68
CA ILE A 21 -8.52 4.19 -21.73
C ILE A 21 -9.86 3.93 -21.02
N ALA A 22 -10.90 3.54 -21.76
CA ALA A 22 -12.20 3.20 -21.19
C ALA A 22 -12.13 2.02 -20.21
N LEU A 23 -11.30 1.01 -20.50
CA LEU A 23 -11.05 -0.12 -19.60
C LEU A 23 -10.37 0.33 -18.30
N ILE A 24 -9.35 1.20 -18.37
CA ILE A 24 -8.71 1.76 -17.16
C ILE A 24 -9.72 2.53 -16.34
N ILE A 25 -10.56 3.35 -16.98
CA ILE A 25 -11.63 4.10 -16.30
C ILE A 25 -12.63 3.15 -15.64
N PHE A 26 -13.08 2.11 -16.34
CA PHE A 26 -14.01 1.12 -15.79
C PHE A 26 -13.41 0.39 -14.57
N LEU A 27 -12.15 -0.04 -14.65
CA LEU A 27 -11.46 -0.67 -13.53
C LEU A 27 -11.27 0.31 -12.36
N GLY A 28 -10.94 1.56 -12.65
CA GLY A 28 -10.86 2.62 -11.63
C GLY A 28 -12.19 2.90 -10.95
N ILE A 29 -13.30 2.91 -11.70
CA ILE A 29 -14.66 3.02 -11.13
C ILE A 29 -14.96 1.81 -10.24
N ASN A 30 -14.54 0.61 -10.63
CA ASN A 30 -14.73 -0.59 -9.80
C ASN A 30 -13.97 -0.48 -8.47
N VAL A 31 -12.69 -0.07 -8.50
CA VAL A 31 -11.89 0.19 -7.29
C VAL A 31 -12.56 1.25 -6.41
N TYR A 32 -13.01 2.36 -7.01
CA TYR A 32 -13.72 3.41 -6.28
C TYR A 32 -15.02 2.89 -5.64
N THR A 33 -15.79 2.06 -6.35
CA THR A 33 -17.05 1.50 -5.86
C THR A 33 -16.81 0.53 -4.71
N GLU A 34 -15.78 -0.31 -4.80
CA GLU A 34 -15.34 -1.20 -3.72
C GLU A 34 -14.98 -0.39 -2.47
N MET A 35 -14.14 0.64 -2.62
CA MET A 35 -13.76 1.54 -1.53
C MET A 35 -14.99 2.22 -0.92
N SER A 36 -15.88 2.79 -1.74
CA SER A 36 -17.11 3.48 -1.29
C SER A 36 -18.07 2.56 -0.52
N PHE A 37 -18.26 1.33 -1.02
CA PHE A 37 -19.10 0.34 -0.37
C PHE A 37 -18.56 -0.03 1.01
N PHE A 38 -17.26 -0.29 1.13
CA PHE A 38 -16.67 -0.65 2.42
C PHE A 38 -16.50 0.55 3.35
N ASN A 39 -16.21 1.74 2.83
CA ASN A 39 -16.12 2.97 3.59
C ASN A 39 -17.47 3.31 4.23
N SER A 40 -18.58 3.17 3.51
CA SER A 40 -19.93 3.43 4.05
C SER A 40 -20.39 2.39 5.08
N LYS A 41 -20.05 1.10 4.89
CA LYS A 41 -20.48 0.03 5.80
C LYS A 41 -19.65 -0.09 7.08
N ILE A 42 -18.39 0.30 7.05
CA ILE A 42 -17.42 -0.02 8.11
C ILE A 42 -16.83 1.26 8.74
N LYS A 43 -17.35 2.44 8.38
CA LYS A 43 -16.95 3.74 8.95
C LYS A 43 -16.88 3.72 10.49
N TYR A 44 -17.87 3.09 11.11
CA TYR A 44 -17.98 3.00 12.57
C TYR A 44 -17.07 1.98 13.24
N ASN A 45 -16.43 1.04 12.52
CA ASN A 45 -15.59 0.00 13.13
C ASN A 45 -14.08 0.17 12.90
N ARG A 46 -13.66 1.10 12.01
CA ARG A 46 -12.25 1.26 11.59
C ARG A 46 -11.57 2.48 12.19
N GLU A 47 -12.36 3.50 12.47
CA GLU A 47 -11.98 4.67 13.26
C GLU A 47 -12.42 4.49 14.72
N ILE A 48 -12.52 3.25 15.21
CA ILE A 48 -12.60 2.95 16.64
C ILE A 48 -11.15 2.89 17.11
N PRO A 49 -10.57 4.01 17.59
CA PRO A 49 -9.34 3.93 18.35
C PRO A 49 -9.51 2.90 19.48
N LEU A 50 -8.40 2.33 19.94
CA LEU A 50 -8.44 1.34 21.03
C LEU A 50 -9.28 1.88 22.19
N SER A 51 -9.27 3.20 22.40
CA SER A 51 -10.15 3.95 23.29
C SER A 51 -11.66 3.69 23.12
N TYR A 52 -12.23 3.64 21.92
CA TYR A 52 -13.66 3.35 21.71
C TYR A 52 -13.98 1.88 22.00
N SER A 53 -13.11 0.94 21.63
CA SER A 53 -13.29 -0.45 22.04
C SER A 53 -13.21 -0.57 23.57
N MET A 54 -12.28 0.17 24.18
CA MET A 54 -12.04 0.26 25.62
C MET A 54 -13.09 1.06 26.39
N ILE A 55 -14.02 1.76 25.73
CA ILE A 55 -15.16 2.42 26.39
C ILE A 55 -16.44 1.61 26.11
N GLY A 56 -16.60 1.11 24.88
CA GLY A 56 -17.75 0.34 24.43
C GLY A 56 -17.84 -1.08 25.00
N SER A 57 -16.73 -1.83 25.12
CA SER A 57 -16.74 -3.13 25.79
C SER A 57 -16.65 -3.03 27.31
N THR A 58 -16.64 -1.80 27.86
CA THR A 58 -15.95 -1.53 29.11
C THR A 58 -16.61 -0.42 29.94
N ARG A 59 -17.91 -0.56 30.23
CA ARG A 59 -18.33 -0.25 31.61
C ARG A 59 -18.19 -1.48 32.48
N ILE A 60 -18.66 -2.62 31.96
CA ILE A 60 -18.64 -3.91 32.66
C ILE A 60 -17.20 -4.47 32.76
N HIS A 61 -16.38 -4.33 31.70
CA HIS A 61 -14.98 -4.79 31.75
C HIS A 61 -14.08 -3.85 32.57
N ILE A 62 -14.15 -2.53 32.42
CA ILE A 62 -13.45 -1.56 33.29
C ILE A 62 -13.89 -1.70 34.75
N GLU A 63 -15.17 -1.93 35.06
CA GLU A 63 -15.59 -2.23 36.44
C GLU A 63 -14.98 -3.53 36.94
N SER A 64 -14.93 -4.59 36.11
CA SER A 64 -14.26 -5.84 36.46
C SER A 64 -12.73 -5.68 36.62
N ILE A 65 -12.10 -4.78 35.86
CA ILE A 65 -10.68 -4.44 35.96
C ILE A 65 -10.44 -3.50 37.15
N ARG A 66 -11.36 -2.58 37.50
CA ARG A 66 -11.33 -1.74 38.72
C ARG A 66 -11.49 -2.56 39.99
N GLU A 67 -12.38 -3.56 39.99
CA GLU A 67 -12.50 -4.52 41.09
C GLU A 67 -11.24 -5.39 41.24
N ARG A 68 -10.47 -5.60 40.16
CA ARG A 68 -9.15 -6.27 40.18
C ARG A 68 -8.03 -5.31 40.60
N ASP A 69 -8.08 -4.05 40.19
CA ASP A 69 -7.13 -2.98 40.53
C ASP A 69 -7.12 -2.65 42.03
N LEU A 70 -8.25 -2.82 42.72
CA LEU A 70 -8.31 -2.84 44.20
C LEU A 70 -7.38 -3.90 44.85
N ARG A 71 -6.96 -4.94 44.12
CA ARG A 71 -5.94 -5.91 44.55
C ARG A 71 -4.52 -5.49 44.14
N GLU A 72 -4.35 -4.77 43.03
CA GLU A 72 -3.05 -4.29 42.50
C GLU A 72 -2.56 -3.00 43.16
N GLN A 73 -3.45 -2.13 43.64
CA GLN A 73 -3.15 -0.94 44.45
C GLN A 73 -2.33 -1.23 45.73
N ARG A 74 -2.13 -2.51 46.09
CA ARG A 74 -1.20 -2.93 47.16
C ARG A 74 0.27 -2.95 46.73
N ARG A 75 0.58 -2.93 45.42
CA ARG A 75 1.96 -3.07 44.90
C ARG A 75 2.46 -1.83 44.14
N ASN A 76 1.59 -1.13 43.41
CA ASN A 76 1.97 0.02 42.59
C ASN A 76 1.49 1.35 43.20
N LYS A 77 2.30 2.41 43.10
CA LYS A 77 1.99 3.75 43.64
C LYS A 77 1.05 4.58 42.74
N VAL A 78 0.86 4.17 41.48
CA VAL A 78 0.12 4.91 40.45
C VAL A 78 -0.94 4.01 39.83
N ASN A 79 -2.16 4.54 39.67
CA ASN A 79 -3.28 3.83 39.05
C ASN A 79 -3.29 4.08 37.52
N MET A 80 -2.51 3.29 36.79
CA MET A 80 -2.46 3.36 35.32
C MET A 80 -3.82 3.04 34.66
N LEU A 81 -4.73 2.34 35.35
CA LEU A 81 -6.07 2.08 34.82
C LEU A 81 -6.92 3.34 34.76
N ASP A 82 -6.88 4.18 35.80
CA ASP A 82 -7.60 5.46 35.78
C ASP A 82 -7.04 6.40 34.70
N ASP A 83 -5.71 6.41 34.51
CA ASP A 83 -5.09 7.15 33.40
C ASP A 83 -5.51 6.59 32.03
N LEU A 84 -5.55 5.26 31.87
CA LEU A 84 -6.05 4.61 30.66
C LEU A 84 -7.47 5.08 30.32
N VAL A 85 -8.38 5.07 31.30
CA VAL A 85 -9.79 5.51 31.11
C VAL A 85 -9.86 6.99 30.77
N LYS A 86 -9.15 7.84 31.52
CA LYS A 86 -9.08 9.29 31.30
C LYS A 86 -8.60 9.62 29.89
N TYR A 87 -7.55 8.96 29.41
CA TYR A 87 -7.03 9.16 28.07
C TYR A 87 -7.96 8.59 26.99
N ALA A 88 -8.65 7.48 27.27
CA ALA A 88 -9.66 6.95 26.37
C ALA A 88 -10.84 7.93 26.19
N GLU A 89 -11.36 8.50 27.28
CA GLU A 89 -12.46 9.48 27.24
C GLU A 89 -12.06 10.73 26.45
N LYS A 90 -10.85 11.24 26.67
CA LYS A 90 -10.30 12.37 25.90
C LYS A 90 -10.17 12.06 24.42
N ALA A 91 -9.74 10.85 24.07
CA ALA A 91 -9.61 10.44 22.68
C ALA A 91 -10.99 10.44 21.97
N VAL A 92 -12.01 9.89 22.61
CA VAL A 92 -13.39 9.86 22.12
C VAL A 92 -13.97 11.27 21.98
N ASP A 93 -13.89 12.09 23.04
CA ASP A 93 -14.43 13.46 23.02
C ASP A 93 -13.74 14.33 21.94
N SER A 94 -12.41 14.19 21.79
CA SER A 94 -11.66 14.89 20.74
C SER A 94 -12.09 14.42 19.35
N TYR A 95 -12.36 13.13 19.19
CA TYR A 95 -12.83 12.54 17.94
C TYR A 95 -14.19 13.09 17.52
N GLU A 96 -15.14 13.14 18.45
CA GLU A 96 -16.49 13.68 18.23
C GLU A 96 -16.49 15.17 17.92
N LYS A 97 -15.55 15.93 18.49
CA LYS A 97 -15.32 17.35 18.20
C LYS A 97 -14.56 17.59 16.88
N GLY A 98 -14.14 16.55 16.17
CA GLY A 98 -13.35 16.64 14.94
C GLY A 98 -11.90 17.04 15.15
N ASN A 99 -11.40 17.04 16.39
CA ASN A 99 -9.99 17.27 16.71
C ASN A 99 -9.21 15.95 16.61
N TYR A 100 -8.99 15.50 15.38
CA TYR A 100 -8.37 14.21 15.09
C TYR A 100 -6.93 14.09 15.63
N LYS A 101 -6.15 15.18 15.61
CA LYS A 101 -4.77 15.18 16.13
C LYS A 101 -4.72 14.81 17.60
N GLU A 102 -5.56 15.47 18.40
CA GLU A 102 -5.66 15.21 19.83
C GLU A 102 -6.30 13.84 20.10
N ALA A 103 -7.26 13.41 19.29
CA ALA A 103 -7.84 12.08 19.37
C ALA A 103 -6.77 10.97 19.19
N TYR A 104 -5.92 11.09 18.16
CA TYR A 104 -4.87 10.10 17.88
C TYR A 104 -3.74 10.12 18.89
N LYS A 105 -3.39 11.30 19.42
CA LYS A 105 -2.44 11.41 20.52
C LYS A 105 -2.92 10.63 21.74
N ASN A 106 -4.15 10.87 22.17
CA ASN A 106 -4.73 10.22 23.33
C ASN A 106 -4.95 8.71 23.09
N ASP A 107 -5.29 8.29 21.88
CA ASP A 107 -5.36 6.86 21.53
C ASP A 107 -3.99 6.16 21.51
N LEU A 108 -2.93 6.83 21.05
CA LEU A 108 -1.57 6.31 21.14
C LEU A 108 -1.16 6.10 22.60
N ILE A 109 -1.50 7.05 23.47
CA ILE A 109 -1.30 6.94 24.93
C ILE A 109 -2.05 5.74 25.50
N VAL A 110 -3.33 5.55 25.14
CA VAL A 110 -4.13 4.39 25.55
C VAL A 110 -3.46 3.09 25.12
N ASN A 111 -2.99 3.01 23.87
CA ASN A 111 -2.25 1.85 23.37
C ASN A 111 -0.99 1.54 24.20
N MET A 112 -0.21 2.56 24.55
CA MET A 112 1.01 2.41 25.34
C MET A 112 0.69 1.91 26.75
N ILE A 113 -0.24 2.56 27.45
CA ILE A 113 -0.63 2.18 28.81
C ILE A 113 -1.23 0.79 28.82
N TYR A 114 -2.15 0.49 27.89
CA TYR A 114 -2.75 -0.84 27.76
C TYR A 114 -1.69 -1.92 27.56
N THR A 115 -0.80 -1.73 26.59
CA THR A 115 0.25 -2.73 26.31
C THR A 115 1.17 -2.90 27.52
N ARG A 116 1.48 -1.83 28.25
CA ARG A 116 2.28 -1.91 29.49
C ARG A 116 1.57 -2.68 30.60
N LEU A 117 0.28 -2.40 30.83
CA LEU A 117 -0.55 -3.07 31.84
C LEU A 117 -0.59 -4.59 31.64
N PHE A 118 -0.71 -5.05 30.38
CA PHE A 118 -0.86 -6.46 30.03
C PHE A 118 0.43 -7.12 29.51
N CYS A 119 1.58 -6.45 29.65
CA CYS A 119 2.89 -6.98 29.27
C CYS A 119 3.41 -7.95 30.34
N PRO A 120 3.79 -9.19 30.00
CA PRO A 120 4.55 -10.04 30.90
C PRO A 120 5.90 -9.42 31.25
N ILE A 121 6.40 -9.73 32.45
CA ILE A 121 7.68 -9.22 32.98
C ILE A 121 8.83 -9.54 32.01
N ASP A 122 8.85 -10.74 31.43
CA ASP A 122 9.91 -11.20 30.52
C ASP A 122 10.01 -10.36 29.23
N GLU A 123 8.91 -9.74 28.80
CA GLU A 123 8.84 -8.90 27.59
C GLU A 123 8.90 -7.39 27.89
N SER A 124 8.97 -7.03 29.18
CA SER A 124 9.00 -5.63 29.66
C SER A 124 10.15 -4.83 29.06
N GLU A 125 11.34 -5.41 29.03
CA GLU A 125 12.53 -4.76 28.46
C GLU A 125 12.41 -4.55 26.94
N LEU A 126 11.81 -5.52 26.23
CA LEU A 126 11.56 -5.39 24.79
C LEU A 126 10.59 -4.26 24.51
N LEU A 127 9.50 -4.17 25.27
CA LEU A 127 8.52 -3.09 25.17
C LEU A 127 9.20 -1.75 25.46
N LYS A 128 9.89 -1.63 26.59
CA LYS A 128 10.60 -0.41 27.01
C LYS A 128 11.56 0.08 25.92
N ALA A 129 12.42 -0.80 25.41
CA ALA A 129 13.39 -0.45 24.37
C ALA A 129 12.76 0.09 23.08
N ASN A 130 11.47 -0.20 22.82
CA ASN A 130 10.78 0.21 21.60
C ASN A 130 9.87 1.42 21.75
N ILE A 131 9.46 1.77 22.98
CA ILE A 131 8.48 2.84 23.22
C ILE A 131 8.93 3.92 24.19
N ILE A 132 10.06 3.76 24.89
CA ILE A 132 10.46 4.67 25.98
C ILE A 132 10.61 6.13 25.52
N ASP A 133 11.14 6.35 24.30
CA ASP A 133 11.28 7.70 23.75
C ASP A 133 9.91 8.37 23.53
N ILE A 134 8.97 7.62 22.93
CA ILE A 134 7.59 8.07 22.68
C ILE A 134 6.85 8.28 24.01
N TRP A 135 7.06 7.37 24.97
CA TRP A 135 6.47 7.44 26.30
C TRP A 135 6.90 8.71 27.03
N ASN A 136 8.21 8.98 27.10
CA ASN A 136 8.74 10.14 27.80
C ASN A 136 8.30 11.47 27.15
N GLU A 137 8.08 11.49 25.84
CA GLU A 137 7.57 12.66 25.14
C GLU A 137 6.08 12.91 25.42
N LEU A 138 5.25 11.86 25.35
CA LEU A 138 3.79 12.00 25.38
C LEU A 138 3.17 11.84 26.77
N LEU A 139 3.88 11.20 27.70
CA LEU A 139 3.47 10.91 29.09
C LEU A 139 4.59 11.23 30.10
N PRO A 140 5.18 12.45 30.09
CA PRO A 140 6.27 12.80 31.01
C PRO A 140 5.86 12.74 32.49
N GLU A 141 4.56 12.83 32.78
CA GLU A 141 4.02 12.76 34.15
C GLU A 141 3.93 11.34 34.72
N ILE A 142 4.03 10.30 33.88
CA ILE A 142 3.99 8.90 34.31
C ILE A 142 5.36 8.28 34.07
N GLU A 143 6.14 8.06 35.12
CA GLU A 143 7.41 7.35 34.99
C GLU A 143 7.17 5.87 34.63
N TYR A 144 7.88 5.40 33.59
CA TYR A 144 7.68 4.07 33.01
C TYR A 144 7.90 2.93 34.00
N ASP A 145 8.94 3.06 34.84
CA ASP A 145 9.43 1.99 35.72
C ASP A 145 8.64 1.87 37.04
N ILE A 146 7.69 2.77 37.32
CA ILE A 146 6.90 2.74 38.56
C ILE A 146 5.93 1.53 38.61
N PHE A 147 5.63 0.93 37.46
CA PHE A 147 4.65 -0.14 37.36
C PHE A 147 5.33 -1.51 37.22
N GLU A 148 5.15 -2.39 38.20
CA GLU A 148 5.43 -3.82 38.06
C GLU A 148 4.17 -4.51 37.54
N SER A 149 4.26 -5.20 36.40
CA SER A 149 3.10 -5.90 35.86
C SER A 149 2.70 -7.05 36.77
N SER A 150 1.41 -7.12 37.06
CA SER A 150 0.83 -8.13 37.92
C SER A 150 0.31 -9.28 37.03
N ASN A 151 0.84 -10.48 37.27
CA ASN A 151 0.52 -11.72 36.55
C ASN A 151 -0.95 -12.13 36.69
N SER A 152 -1.89 -11.47 36.01
CA SER A 152 -3.29 -11.92 35.97
C SER A 152 -3.74 -12.22 34.54
N GLU A 153 -3.78 -13.53 34.23
CA GLU A 153 -4.58 -14.32 33.26
C GLU A 153 -4.94 -13.80 31.84
N ALA A 154 -4.79 -12.52 31.50
CA ALA A 154 -4.98 -11.94 30.16
C ALA A 154 -3.67 -11.29 29.70
N ILE A 155 -2.61 -12.10 29.59
CA ILE A 155 -1.26 -11.66 29.26
C ILE A 155 -1.12 -11.60 27.73
N LEU A 156 -0.67 -10.47 27.19
CA LEU A 156 -0.31 -10.37 25.78
C LEU A 156 0.86 -11.31 25.48
N THR A 157 0.76 -12.05 24.39
CA THR A 157 1.88 -12.84 23.88
C THR A 157 3.01 -11.94 23.37
N ALA A 158 4.23 -12.47 23.31
CA ALA A 158 5.39 -11.75 22.77
C ALA A 158 5.14 -11.20 21.35
N ASP A 159 4.43 -11.95 20.52
CA ASP A 159 4.09 -11.52 19.15
C ASP A 159 3.06 -10.38 19.15
N GLU A 160 2.08 -10.40 20.06
CA GLU A 160 1.12 -9.29 20.20
C GLU A 160 1.80 -8.01 20.69
N ILE A 161 2.76 -8.11 21.60
CA ILE A 161 3.55 -6.97 22.08
C ILE A 161 4.37 -6.35 20.95
N LYS A 162 5.06 -7.20 20.18
CA LYS A 162 5.79 -6.78 18.97
C LYS A 162 4.86 -6.11 17.97
N GLY A 163 3.69 -6.70 17.73
CA GLY A 163 2.66 -6.13 16.86
C GLY A 163 2.23 -4.73 17.35
N ASN A 164 1.88 -4.61 18.63
CA ASN A 164 1.49 -3.34 19.23
C ASN A 164 2.60 -2.28 19.12
N CYS A 165 3.87 -2.64 19.30
CA CYS A 165 5.00 -1.72 19.10
C CYS A 165 5.06 -1.16 17.67
N VAL A 166 4.84 -2.00 16.65
CA VAL A 166 4.81 -1.53 15.24
C VAL A 166 3.63 -0.59 15.00
N GLN A 167 2.45 -0.90 15.55
CA GLN A 167 1.28 -0.03 15.44
C GLN A 167 1.48 1.31 16.16
N MET A 168 2.11 1.31 17.33
CA MET A 168 2.44 2.54 18.07
C MET A 168 3.39 3.42 17.27
N LYS A 169 4.46 2.84 16.69
CA LYS A 169 5.38 3.58 15.82
C LYS A 169 4.65 4.20 14.63
N TYR A 170 3.74 3.47 13.99
CA TYR A 170 2.90 4.01 12.92
C TYR A 170 2.00 5.17 13.39
N LYS A 171 1.30 4.99 14.53
CA LYS A 171 0.42 6.01 15.12
C LYS A 171 1.18 7.27 15.55
N TYR A 172 2.41 7.10 16.04
CA TYR A 172 3.31 8.20 16.38
C TYR A 172 3.76 8.96 15.14
N ASP A 173 4.10 8.25 14.05
CA ASP A 173 4.46 8.86 12.76
C ASP A 173 3.34 9.72 12.18
N ILE A 174 2.09 9.25 12.20
CA ILE A 174 0.93 10.02 11.72
C ILE A 174 0.64 11.24 12.63
N TYR A 175 0.80 11.08 13.96
CA TYR A 175 0.62 12.18 14.92
C TYR A 175 1.64 13.29 14.68
N ASN A 176 2.92 12.94 14.55
CA ASN A 176 4.00 13.91 14.33
C ASN A 176 3.87 14.66 13.01
N LYS A 177 3.34 14.00 11.98
CA LYS A 177 3.12 14.60 10.65
C LYS A 177 1.77 15.31 10.53
N ASP A 178 0.93 15.28 11.57
CA ASP A 178 -0.42 15.81 11.57
C ASP A 178 -1.29 15.25 10.42
N ILE A 179 -1.19 13.94 10.21
CA ILE A 179 -1.87 13.22 9.13
C ILE A 179 -3.01 12.39 9.73
N ARG A 180 -4.18 12.44 9.10
CA ARG A 180 -5.32 11.61 9.50
C ARG A 180 -5.02 10.12 9.27
N TYR A 181 -5.44 9.26 10.19
CA TYR A 181 -5.39 7.82 9.95
C TYR A 181 -6.21 7.44 8.72
N ILE A 182 -5.66 6.56 7.87
CA ILE A 182 -6.36 5.96 6.73
C ILE A 182 -6.13 4.45 6.72
N ASP A 183 -7.06 3.72 6.12
CA ASP A 183 -7.02 2.29 5.85
C ASP A 183 -7.09 1.99 4.34
N ASN A 184 -7.10 0.70 3.97
CA ASN A 184 -7.16 0.22 2.58
C ASN A 184 -8.47 0.55 1.82
N TYR A 185 -9.50 1.02 2.52
CA TYR A 185 -10.80 1.32 1.93
C TYR A 185 -11.21 2.78 2.14
N SER A 186 -10.39 3.55 2.84
CA SER A 186 -10.58 4.97 3.10
C SER A 186 -10.68 5.71 1.77
N LEU A 187 -11.75 6.47 1.60
CA LEU A 187 -12.08 7.07 0.32
C LEU A 187 -11.30 8.38 0.16
N ASN A 188 -10.09 8.27 -0.38
CA ASN A 188 -9.17 9.38 -0.65
C ASN A 188 -8.24 9.04 -1.83
N ASN A 189 -7.51 10.05 -2.32
CA ASN A 189 -6.58 9.93 -3.45
C ASN A 189 -5.41 8.95 -3.20
N VAL A 190 -4.87 8.88 -1.99
CA VAL A 190 -3.71 8.06 -1.61
C VAL A 190 -4.07 6.57 -1.64
N THR A 191 -5.11 6.18 -0.91
CA THR A 191 -5.63 4.82 -0.88
C THR A 191 -6.09 4.37 -2.28
N PHE A 192 -6.69 5.28 -3.06
CA PHE A 192 -7.08 4.97 -4.43
C PHE A 192 -5.87 4.66 -5.33
N ILE A 193 -4.84 5.50 -5.32
CA ILE A 193 -3.61 5.23 -6.09
C ILE A 193 -2.96 3.92 -5.63
N TYR A 194 -2.88 3.69 -4.32
CA TYR A 194 -2.33 2.45 -3.76
C TYR A 194 -3.07 1.23 -4.33
N ASN A 195 -4.40 1.20 -4.25
CA ASN A 195 -5.21 0.10 -4.78
C ASN A 195 -5.12 -0.04 -6.30
N MET A 196 -4.98 1.07 -7.04
CA MET A 196 -4.74 1.03 -8.48
C MET A 196 -3.39 0.38 -8.81
N ILE A 197 -2.34 0.68 -8.04
CA ILE A 197 -1.00 0.08 -8.21
C ILE A 197 -1.01 -1.40 -7.80
N ASP A 198 -1.59 -1.73 -6.66
CA ASP A 198 -1.61 -3.10 -6.09
C ASP A 198 -2.49 -4.05 -6.92
N LYS A 199 -3.71 -3.64 -7.28
CA LYS A 199 -4.70 -4.55 -7.88
C LYS A 199 -4.80 -4.47 -9.41
N VAL A 200 -4.58 -3.29 -10.00
CA VAL A 200 -5.02 -3.03 -11.38
C VAL A 200 -3.84 -2.90 -12.35
N LEU A 201 -2.80 -2.18 -11.94
CA LEU A 201 -1.64 -1.87 -12.75
C LEU A 201 -0.90 -3.11 -13.30
N PRO A 202 -0.74 -4.24 -12.55
CA PRO A 202 -0.04 -5.43 -13.05
C PRO A 202 -0.77 -6.08 -14.22
N ILE A 203 -2.10 -6.09 -14.19
CA ILE A 203 -2.94 -6.67 -15.24
C ILE A 203 -2.99 -5.73 -16.45
N ILE A 204 -3.18 -4.42 -16.18
CA ILE A 204 -3.28 -3.39 -17.21
C ILE A 204 -2.02 -3.34 -18.06
N ILE A 205 -0.82 -3.38 -17.48
CA ILE A 205 0.41 -3.19 -18.26
C ILE A 205 0.64 -4.29 -19.29
N CYS A 206 0.40 -5.55 -18.92
CA CYS A 206 0.50 -6.69 -19.84
C CYS A 206 -0.46 -6.51 -21.02
N LEU A 207 -1.71 -6.15 -20.73
CA LEU A 207 -2.71 -5.88 -21.76
C LEU A 207 -2.37 -4.64 -22.60
N ALA A 208 -1.87 -3.57 -21.98
CA ALA A 208 -1.53 -2.31 -22.64
C ALA A 208 -0.45 -2.54 -23.69
N VAL A 209 0.63 -3.21 -23.28
CA VAL A 209 1.77 -3.44 -24.15
C VAL A 209 1.38 -4.36 -25.29
N VAL A 210 0.66 -5.45 -24.99
CA VAL A 210 0.12 -6.31 -26.04
C VAL A 210 -0.77 -5.46 -26.96
N LEU A 211 -1.86 -4.85 -26.52
CA LEU A 211 -2.81 -4.21 -27.45
C LEU A 211 -2.27 -3.00 -28.21
N ILE A 212 -1.46 -2.15 -27.57
CA ILE A 212 -0.97 -0.89 -28.16
C ILE A 212 0.28 -1.13 -29.02
N SER A 213 1.21 -1.97 -28.56
CA SER A 213 2.46 -2.26 -29.29
C SER A 213 2.28 -3.35 -30.33
N PHE A 214 1.31 -4.26 -30.14
CA PHE A 214 0.90 -5.22 -31.16
C PHE A 214 0.43 -4.48 -32.41
N ASN A 215 0.84 -5.01 -33.55
CA ASN A 215 0.54 -4.53 -34.89
C ASN A 215 1.34 -3.34 -35.41
N CYS A 216 2.25 -2.73 -34.65
CA CYS A 216 3.01 -1.61 -35.21
C CYS A 216 3.91 -2.08 -36.38
N ILE A 217 4.58 -3.22 -36.27
CA ILE A 217 5.48 -3.71 -37.33
C ILE A 217 4.77 -4.62 -38.35
N SER A 218 3.88 -5.51 -37.90
CA SER A 218 3.21 -6.48 -38.79
C SER A 218 2.26 -5.81 -39.78
N ASP A 219 1.55 -4.75 -39.38
CA ASP A 219 0.68 -4.01 -40.31
C ASP A 219 1.50 -3.24 -41.36
N GLU A 220 2.70 -2.75 -41.01
CA GLU A 220 3.60 -2.12 -41.98
C GLU A 220 4.18 -3.11 -42.98
N TYR A 221 4.51 -4.34 -42.54
CA TYR A 221 4.92 -5.41 -43.44
C TYR A 221 3.82 -5.76 -44.43
N ARG A 222 2.57 -5.85 -43.96
CA ARG A 222 1.41 -6.15 -44.80
C ARG A 222 1.09 -5.03 -45.79
N LEU A 223 1.21 -3.78 -45.36
CA LEU A 223 0.96 -2.61 -46.21
C LEU A 223 2.15 -2.27 -47.13
N GLY A 224 3.26 -3.00 -47.05
CA GLY A 224 4.47 -2.76 -47.84
C GLY A 224 5.22 -1.46 -47.45
N ILE A 225 4.75 -0.74 -46.43
CA ILE A 225 5.29 0.54 -45.98
C ILE A 225 6.71 0.35 -45.45
N THR A 226 7.00 -0.78 -44.80
CA THR A 226 8.36 -1.08 -44.31
C THR A 226 9.39 -1.10 -45.44
N LYS A 227 9.02 -1.53 -46.66
CA LYS A 227 9.95 -1.52 -47.81
C LYS A 227 10.27 -0.09 -48.24
N ASN A 228 9.27 0.80 -48.25
CA ASN A 228 9.45 2.20 -48.60
C ASN A 228 10.21 2.99 -47.52
N ILE A 229 9.99 2.68 -46.24
CA ILE A 229 10.72 3.30 -45.12
C ILE A 229 12.17 2.77 -45.05
N LEU A 230 12.39 1.47 -45.28
CA LEU A 230 13.74 0.87 -45.29
C LEU A 230 14.54 1.22 -46.55
N ALA A 231 13.90 1.67 -47.63
CA ALA A 231 14.56 2.21 -48.81
C ALA A 231 15.08 3.65 -48.61
N GLN A 232 14.64 4.33 -47.54
CA GLN A 232 15.20 5.63 -47.15
C GLN A 232 16.59 5.45 -46.53
N PRO A 233 17.49 6.44 -46.62
CA PRO A 233 18.87 6.35 -46.14
C PRO A 233 18.96 6.48 -44.59
N PHE A 234 18.17 5.69 -43.86
CA PHE A 234 18.19 5.64 -42.40
C PHE A 234 18.71 4.29 -41.92
N LYS A 235 19.52 4.32 -40.85
CA LYS A 235 19.99 3.10 -40.18
C LYS A 235 18.79 2.32 -39.63
N ARG A 236 18.70 1.02 -39.93
CA ARG A 236 17.60 0.15 -39.49
C ARG A 236 17.42 0.14 -37.97
N SER A 237 18.51 0.19 -37.21
CA SER A 237 18.49 0.29 -35.74
C SER A 237 17.76 1.53 -35.25
N LYS A 238 17.91 2.68 -35.93
CA LYS A 238 17.24 3.93 -35.58
C LYS A 238 15.72 3.81 -35.72
N TYR A 239 15.24 3.06 -36.70
CA TYR A 239 13.81 2.82 -36.89
C TYR A 239 13.23 2.00 -35.72
N TYR A 240 13.83 0.85 -35.38
CA TYR A 240 13.36 0.02 -34.27
C TYR A 240 13.41 0.75 -32.92
N ILE A 241 14.49 1.47 -32.63
CA ILE A 241 14.60 2.28 -31.41
C ILE A 241 13.49 3.32 -31.35
N THR A 242 13.20 3.99 -32.47
CA THR A 242 12.13 5.00 -32.52
C THR A 242 10.76 4.38 -32.24
N MET A 243 10.49 3.17 -32.75
CA MET A 243 9.24 2.45 -32.47
C MET A 243 9.12 2.04 -31.01
N VAL A 244 10.20 1.52 -30.41
CA VAL A 244 10.22 1.16 -28.98
C VAL A 244 9.89 2.40 -28.15
N ILE A 245 10.63 3.50 -28.33
CA ILE A 245 10.45 4.73 -27.54
C ILE A 245 9.05 5.32 -27.75
N ALA A 246 8.54 5.36 -28.98
CA ALA A 246 7.22 5.92 -29.26
C ALA A 246 6.08 5.10 -28.64
N ASN A 247 6.11 3.77 -28.76
CA ASN A 247 5.09 2.90 -28.16
C ASN A 247 5.21 2.87 -26.63
N PHE A 248 6.42 2.81 -26.10
CA PHE A 248 6.71 2.93 -24.68
C PHE A 248 6.10 4.20 -24.09
N LEU A 249 6.41 5.36 -24.69
CA LEU A 249 5.93 6.64 -24.18
C LEU A 249 4.40 6.74 -24.29
N ALA A 250 3.81 6.20 -25.36
CA ALA A 250 2.36 6.17 -25.52
C ALA A 250 1.69 5.34 -24.42
N VAL A 251 2.15 4.09 -24.19
CA VAL A 251 1.62 3.21 -23.14
C VAL A 251 1.78 3.87 -21.76
N PHE A 252 2.97 4.37 -21.46
CA PHE A 252 3.28 5.01 -20.18
C PHE A 252 2.35 6.20 -19.92
N LEU A 253 2.18 7.10 -20.90
CA LEU A 253 1.31 8.27 -20.77
C LEU A 253 -0.17 7.90 -20.66
N ILE A 254 -0.63 6.88 -21.38
CA ILE A 254 -2.02 6.42 -21.30
C ILE A 254 -2.31 5.89 -19.90
N VAL A 255 -1.47 4.99 -19.38
CA VAL A 255 -1.71 4.37 -18.07
C VAL A 255 -1.54 5.39 -16.94
N VAL A 256 -0.38 6.05 -16.87
CA VAL A 256 -0.09 7.01 -15.78
C VAL A 256 -1.01 8.21 -15.86
N GLY A 257 -1.23 8.76 -17.06
CA GLY A 257 -2.11 9.92 -17.25
C GLY A 257 -3.55 9.63 -16.85
N THR A 258 -4.10 8.48 -17.27
CA THR A 258 -5.48 8.10 -16.91
C THR A 258 -5.62 7.86 -15.41
N THR A 259 -4.68 7.16 -14.78
CA THR A 259 -4.71 6.90 -13.33
C THR A 259 -4.58 8.19 -12.51
N LEU A 260 -3.73 9.13 -12.94
CA LEU A 260 -3.61 10.44 -12.28
C LEU A 260 -4.90 11.25 -12.39
N ILE A 261 -5.53 11.28 -13.56
CA ILE A 261 -6.82 11.96 -13.77
C ILE A 261 -7.89 11.36 -12.85
N LEU A 262 -8.00 10.03 -12.79
CA LEU A 262 -8.94 9.35 -11.90
C LEU A 262 -8.67 9.68 -10.44
N SER A 263 -7.40 9.68 -10.01
CA SER A 263 -7.03 10.05 -8.64
C SER A 263 -7.42 11.48 -8.28
N LEU A 264 -7.26 12.43 -9.22
CA LEU A 264 -7.73 13.81 -9.04
C LEU A 264 -9.26 13.86 -8.89
N PHE A 265 -10.01 13.12 -9.70
CA PHE A 265 -11.47 13.03 -9.55
C PHE A 265 -11.88 12.46 -8.19
N VAL A 266 -11.21 11.40 -7.73
CA VAL A 266 -11.47 10.82 -6.40
C VAL A 266 -11.17 11.84 -5.30
N GLY A 267 -10.03 12.52 -5.36
CA GLY A 267 -9.66 13.56 -4.38
C GLY A 267 -10.64 14.74 -4.33
N VAL A 268 -11.22 15.13 -5.48
CA VAL A 268 -12.23 16.21 -5.55
C VAL A 268 -13.60 15.79 -5.02
N ILE A 269 -14.02 14.53 -5.25
CA ILE A 269 -15.32 14.01 -4.80
C ILE A 269 -15.31 13.70 -3.30
N SER A 270 -14.13 13.40 -2.77
CA SER A 270 -13.93 13.04 -1.37
C SER A 270 -13.03 14.05 -0.69
N ASP A 271 -11.85 13.64 -0.24
CA ASP A 271 -10.85 14.51 0.34
C ASP A 271 -9.47 14.16 -0.20
N PHE A 272 -8.66 15.20 -0.39
CA PHE A 272 -7.23 15.02 -0.63
C PHE A 272 -6.53 14.66 0.66
N HIS A 273 -5.72 13.62 0.60
CA HIS A 273 -4.89 13.14 1.68
C HIS A 273 -3.40 13.37 1.35
N SER A 274 -2.59 13.53 2.41
CA SER A 274 -1.18 13.87 2.27
C SER A 274 -0.39 12.76 1.60
N PHE A 275 0.55 13.10 0.72
CA PHE A 275 1.50 12.13 0.17
C PHE A 275 2.64 11.78 1.14
N ASP A 276 2.67 12.38 2.33
CA ASP A 276 3.61 12.02 3.39
C ASP A 276 3.10 10.89 4.30
N THR A 277 1.90 10.36 4.00
CA THR A 277 1.32 9.24 4.73
C THR A 277 2.29 8.06 4.78
N PRO A 278 2.58 7.53 5.97
CA PRO A 278 3.46 6.37 6.10
C PRO A 278 2.80 5.14 5.47
N ILE A 279 3.55 4.43 4.63
CA ILE A 279 3.22 3.10 4.12
C ILE A 279 4.17 2.11 4.77
N LEU A 280 3.63 0.99 5.25
CA LEU A 280 4.47 -0.12 5.69
C LEU A 280 5.25 -0.73 4.51
N THR A 281 6.54 -0.96 4.74
CA THR A 281 7.47 -1.67 3.84
C THR A 281 8.46 -2.49 4.68
N HIS A 282 9.30 -3.31 4.03
CA HIS A 282 10.39 -4.01 4.68
C HIS A 282 11.71 -3.22 4.67
N ILE A 283 12.51 -3.39 5.72
CA ILE A 283 13.89 -2.94 5.82
C ILE A 283 14.68 -3.61 4.70
N ASN A 284 15.42 -2.81 3.92
CA ASN A 284 16.22 -3.22 2.77
C ASN A 284 15.45 -3.88 1.60
N GLN A 285 14.12 -3.86 1.59
CA GLN A 285 13.29 -4.41 0.50
C GLN A 285 13.69 -3.90 -0.89
N TRP A 286 14.23 -2.69 -0.94
CA TRP A 286 14.55 -1.96 -2.16
C TRP A 286 16.05 -1.84 -2.42
N ASN A 287 16.89 -2.34 -1.50
CA ASN A 287 18.35 -2.41 -1.64
C ASN A 287 18.82 -3.79 -2.12
N THR A 288 17.96 -4.81 -2.05
CA THR A 288 18.24 -6.15 -2.56
C THR A 288 17.37 -6.44 -3.79
N LEU A 289 17.89 -7.19 -4.75
CA LEU A 289 17.13 -7.74 -5.88
C LEU A 289 16.04 -8.74 -5.44
N SER A 290 15.89 -8.98 -4.13
CA SER A 290 14.77 -9.71 -3.55
C SER A 290 13.70 -8.71 -3.09
N ILE A 291 12.82 -8.34 -4.00
CA ILE A 291 11.66 -7.53 -3.64
C ILE A 291 10.67 -8.49 -2.98
N LYS A 292 10.75 -8.66 -1.65
CA LYS A 292 9.66 -9.26 -0.86
C LYS A 292 8.53 -8.22 -0.72
N GLY A 293 8.10 -7.68 -1.85
CA GLY A 293 7.19 -6.55 -1.90
C GLY A 293 5.76 -6.99 -2.06
N MET A 294 4.92 -6.44 -1.19
CA MET A 294 3.46 -6.48 -1.21
C MET A 294 2.80 -7.85 -1.09
N ASP A 295 3.55 -8.96 -1.09
CA ASP A 295 3.01 -10.28 -0.77
C ASP A 295 2.87 -10.53 0.73
N LEU A 296 2.35 -9.53 1.44
CA LEU A 296 1.78 -9.76 2.76
C LEU A 296 0.59 -10.74 2.63
N LYS A 297 -0.07 -10.78 1.45
CA LYS A 297 -1.22 -11.62 1.11
C LYS A 297 -0.92 -13.13 0.94
N GLU A 298 0.28 -13.55 0.56
CA GLU A 298 0.58 -14.99 0.39
C GLU A 298 0.79 -15.78 1.71
N ALA A 299 0.98 -15.11 2.86
CA ALA A 299 1.06 -15.79 4.15
C ALA A 299 -0.31 -16.27 4.70
N TYR A 300 -1.39 -16.15 3.93
CA TYR A 300 -2.76 -16.24 4.45
C TYR A 300 -3.37 -17.65 4.42
N ASN A 301 -3.67 -18.17 5.61
CA ASN A 301 -4.81 -19.05 5.87
C ASN A 301 -5.97 -18.23 6.45
N VAL A 302 -7.19 -18.53 5.99
CA VAL A 302 -8.40 -17.67 5.91
C VAL A 302 -9.14 -17.45 7.24
N THR A 303 -8.46 -17.30 8.38
CA THR A 303 -9.13 -17.19 9.70
C THR A 303 -8.58 -16.12 10.65
N LEU A 304 -7.66 -15.25 10.23
CA LEU A 304 -6.97 -14.31 11.11
C LEU A 304 -7.52 -12.87 11.06
N GLN A 305 -7.54 -12.21 12.23
CA GLN A 305 -7.92 -10.81 12.40
C GLN A 305 -7.05 -9.90 11.50
N LYS A 306 -7.70 -9.16 10.60
CA LYS A 306 -7.05 -8.21 9.69
C LYS A 306 -6.80 -6.88 10.41
N THR A 307 -5.61 -6.34 10.27
CA THR A 307 -5.23 -4.99 10.69
C THR A 307 -4.78 -4.17 9.48
N TYR A 308 -4.83 -2.84 9.60
CA TYR A 308 -4.45 -1.92 8.54
C TYR A 308 -3.41 -0.95 9.07
N LEU A 309 -2.33 -0.75 8.31
CA LEU A 309 -1.32 0.28 8.56
C LEU A 309 -1.22 1.15 7.31
N GLY A 310 -2.07 2.19 7.27
CA GLY A 310 -2.29 2.95 6.06
C GLY A 310 -3.11 2.14 5.07
N PRO A 311 -2.87 2.29 3.75
CA PRO A 311 -3.60 1.52 2.75
C PRO A 311 -3.16 0.03 2.70
N VAL A 312 -2.18 -0.38 3.51
CA VAL A 312 -1.67 -1.75 3.53
C VAL A 312 -2.52 -2.64 4.44
N GLU A 313 -3.00 -3.76 3.89
CA GLU A 313 -3.75 -4.79 4.62
C GLU A 313 -2.84 -5.92 5.09
N ILE A 314 -2.92 -6.29 6.38
CA ILE A 314 -2.00 -7.22 7.03
C ILE A 314 -2.72 -8.05 8.09
N SER A 315 -2.25 -9.26 8.34
CA SER A 315 -2.65 -10.06 9.50
C SER A 315 -2.01 -9.49 10.78
N TYR A 316 -2.80 -9.32 11.83
CA TYR A 316 -2.29 -8.83 13.11
C TYR A 316 -1.15 -9.71 13.67
N ASN A 317 -1.27 -11.03 13.52
CA ASN A 317 -0.27 -12.00 14.00
C ASN A 317 1.07 -11.91 13.25
N ASP A 318 1.04 -11.60 11.95
CA ASP A 318 2.26 -11.51 11.14
C ASP A 318 3.06 -10.24 11.46
N LEU A 319 2.39 -9.20 11.95
CA LEU A 319 3.01 -7.96 12.39
C LEU A 319 4.08 -8.23 13.47
N GLY A 320 3.75 -9.09 14.43
CA GLY A 320 4.65 -9.52 15.50
C GLY A 320 5.66 -10.60 15.08
N LYS A 321 5.17 -11.66 14.41
CA LYS A 321 5.97 -12.85 14.10
C LYS A 321 7.03 -12.61 13.03
N ASN A 322 6.61 -11.98 11.94
CA ASN A 322 7.39 -11.93 10.70
C ASN A 322 7.90 -10.51 10.40
N LEU A 323 7.15 -9.50 10.79
CA LEU A 323 7.40 -8.12 10.38
C LEU A 323 8.11 -7.28 11.43
N PHE A 324 8.08 -7.60 12.72
CA PHE A 324 8.60 -6.73 13.77
C PHE A 324 10.02 -6.19 13.53
N ASN A 325 10.97 -7.07 13.19
CA ASN A 325 12.37 -6.70 12.92
C ASN A 325 12.62 -6.19 11.50
N SER A 326 11.64 -6.34 10.61
CA SER A 326 11.77 -5.96 9.20
C SER A 326 10.84 -4.82 8.82
N ALA A 327 9.95 -4.36 9.68
CA ALA A 327 8.99 -3.29 9.39
C ALA A 327 9.70 -1.94 9.34
N ALA A 328 9.48 -1.21 8.24
CA ALA A 328 9.86 0.18 8.09
C ALA A 328 8.68 0.97 7.52
N PHE A 329 8.62 2.27 7.81
CA PHE A 329 7.63 3.17 7.25
C PHE A 329 8.29 4.15 6.29
N ILE A 330 7.78 4.22 5.06
CA ILE A 330 8.19 5.21 4.07
C ILE A 330 7.03 6.12 3.74
N SER A 331 7.31 7.39 3.45
CA SER A 331 6.28 8.31 2.94
C SER A 331 5.71 7.78 1.62
N PHE A 332 4.41 7.95 1.41
CA PHE A 332 3.73 7.53 0.18
C PHE A 332 4.36 8.13 -1.09
N ARG A 333 4.88 9.35 -1.02
CA ARG A 333 5.65 9.97 -2.11
C ARG A 333 6.85 9.14 -2.56
N LYS A 334 7.63 8.59 -1.61
CA LYS A 334 8.80 7.74 -1.91
C LYS A 334 8.36 6.44 -2.57
N PHE A 335 7.31 5.81 -2.04
CA PHE A 335 6.69 4.64 -2.64
C PHE A 335 6.23 4.91 -4.08
N LEU A 336 5.53 6.02 -4.32
CA LEU A 336 5.02 6.39 -5.63
C LEU A 336 6.14 6.61 -6.65
N ILE A 337 7.23 7.28 -6.27
CA ILE A 337 8.41 7.45 -7.14
C ILE A 337 9.02 6.08 -7.51
N GLN A 338 9.12 5.17 -6.53
CA GLN A 338 9.66 3.82 -6.75
C GLN A 338 8.75 2.99 -7.66
N ALA A 339 7.44 2.97 -7.39
CA ALA A 339 6.46 2.28 -8.22
C ALA A 339 6.46 2.81 -9.66
N LEU A 340 6.56 4.14 -9.84
CA LEU A 340 6.70 4.75 -11.17
C LEU A 340 8.00 4.36 -11.87
N SER A 341 9.12 4.26 -11.14
CA SER A 341 10.41 3.83 -11.68
C SER A 341 10.36 2.37 -12.15
N LEU A 342 9.78 1.48 -11.34
CA LEU A 342 9.60 0.07 -11.69
C LEU A 342 8.65 -0.08 -12.89
N PHE A 343 7.54 0.66 -12.88
CA PHE A 343 6.61 0.71 -14.00
C PHE A 343 7.26 1.21 -15.29
N PHE A 344 8.11 2.23 -15.21
CA PHE A 344 8.89 2.72 -16.35
C PHE A 344 9.76 1.61 -16.95
N VAL A 345 10.58 0.95 -16.11
CA VAL A 345 11.49 -0.11 -16.55
C VAL A 345 10.72 -1.30 -17.15
N TYR A 346 9.65 -1.73 -16.48
CA TYR A 346 8.85 -2.86 -16.93
C TYR A 346 8.11 -2.57 -18.24
N THR A 347 7.51 -1.39 -18.39
CA THR A 347 6.88 -0.97 -19.65
C THR A 347 7.90 -0.93 -20.78
N PHE A 348 9.10 -0.40 -20.52
CA PHE A 348 10.18 -0.34 -21.51
C PHE A 348 10.65 -1.74 -21.95
N LEU A 349 10.80 -2.66 -21.00
CA LEU A 349 11.18 -4.05 -21.28
C LEU A 349 10.12 -4.76 -22.14
N LEU A 350 8.85 -4.73 -21.72
CA LEU A 350 7.78 -5.40 -22.43
C LEU A 350 7.57 -4.83 -23.84
N THR A 351 7.67 -3.50 -24.01
CA THR A 351 7.54 -2.88 -25.34
C THR A 351 8.71 -3.27 -26.25
N THR A 352 9.92 -3.39 -25.69
CA THR A 352 11.08 -3.91 -26.44
C THR A 352 10.85 -5.35 -26.90
N ILE A 353 10.38 -6.23 -26.01
CA ILE A 353 10.02 -7.62 -26.34
C ILE A 353 8.93 -7.65 -27.41
N SER A 354 7.90 -6.81 -27.29
CA SER A 354 6.81 -6.72 -28.26
C SER A 354 7.29 -6.36 -29.66
N VAL A 355 8.12 -5.31 -29.76
CA VAL A 355 8.73 -4.87 -31.03
C VAL A 355 9.63 -5.98 -31.59
N PHE A 356 10.41 -6.66 -30.74
CA PHE A 356 11.29 -7.74 -31.15
C PHE A 356 10.50 -8.93 -31.73
N VAL A 357 9.48 -9.45 -31.02
CA VAL A 357 8.65 -10.56 -31.50
C VAL A 357 7.94 -10.18 -32.80
N SER A 358 7.35 -8.99 -32.88
CA SER A 358 6.70 -8.51 -34.10
C SER A 358 7.66 -8.29 -35.28
N SER A 359 8.97 -8.15 -35.02
CA SER A 359 9.98 -8.09 -36.08
C SER A 359 10.35 -9.45 -36.66
N ILE A 360 10.26 -10.51 -35.85
CA ILE A 360 10.57 -11.90 -36.24
C ILE A 360 9.40 -12.53 -37.00
N PHE A 361 8.18 -12.37 -36.47
CA PHE A 361 6.99 -13.00 -37.02
C PHE A 361 6.27 -12.08 -38.01
N LYS A 362 6.28 -12.46 -39.29
CA LYS A 362 5.52 -11.76 -40.34
C LYS A 362 4.01 -11.90 -40.17
N ASP A 363 3.57 -13.01 -39.57
CA ASP A 363 2.16 -13.28 -39.29
C ASP A 363 1.75 -12.65 -37.95
N LYS A 364 0.76 -11.77 -38.04
CA LYS A 364 0.15 -11.06 -36.93
C LYS A 364 -0.39 -11.99 -35.85
N ILE A 365 -1.07 -13.07 -36.24
CA ILE A 365 -1.69 -13.99 -35.27
C ILE A 365 -0.60 -14.75 -34.52
N LYS A 366 0.46 -15.20 -35.20
CA LYS A 366 1.59 -15.90 -34.58
C LYS A 366 2.35 -14.99 -33.61
N SER A 367 2.61 -13.73 -33.99
CA SER A 367 3.23 -12.75 -33.09
C SER A 367 2.39 -12.51 -31.84
N LEU A 368 1.05 -12.50 -31.95
CA LEU A 368 0.15 -12.29 -30.82
C LEU A 368 0.23 -13.45 -29.84
N ILE A 369 0.10 -14.68 -30.35
CA ILE A 369 0.11 -15.89 -29.54
C ILE A 369 1.41 -15.96 -28.73
N ILE A 370 2.54 -15.69 -29.38
CA ILE A 370 3.85 -15.71 -28.71
C ILE A 370 3.96 -14.63 -27.64
N LEU A 371 3.46 -13.42 -27.90
CA LEU A 371 3.44 -12.36 -26.88
C LEU A 371 2.56 -12.70 -25.69
N ILE A 372 1.39 -13.29 -25.92
CA ILE A 372 0.51 -13.75 -24.84
C ILE A 372 1.21 -14.84 -24.02
N VAL A 373 1.86 -15.81 -24.67
CA VAL A 373 2.59 -16.89 -23.99
C VAL A 373 3.76 -16.34 -23.17
N ILE A 374 4.56 -15.41 -23.70
CA ILE A 374 5.67 -14.80 -22.96
C ILE A 374 5.16 -14.04 -21.72
N ASN A 375 4.10 -13.23 -21.87
CA ASN A 375 3.52 -12.53 -20.73
C ASN A 375 2.90 -13.49 -19.71
N ALA A 376 2.24 -14.55 -20.16
CA ALA A 376 1.68 -15.58 -19.29
C ALA A 376 2.78 -16.32 -18.51
N ILE A 377 3.89 -16.69 -19.16
CA ILE A 377 5.05 -17.28 -18.48
C ILE A 377 5.63 -16.30 -17.47
N GLY A 378 5.75 -15.02 -17.82
CA GLY A 378 6.20 -13.98 -16.89
C GLY A 378 5.31 -13.86 -15.65
N TYR A 379 3.99 -13.82 -15.85
CA TYR A 379 3.00 -13.76 -14.77
C TYR A 379 2.96 -15.04 -13.92
N ILE A 380 3.07 -16.21 -14.53
CA ILE A 380 3.13 -17.49 -13.78
C ILE A 380 4.46 -17.57 -13.00
N SER A 381 5.55 -17.08 -13.59
CA SER A 381 6.86 -17.05 -12.93
C SER A 381 6.89 -16.08 -11.76
N SER A 382 6.08 -15.00 -11.78
CA SER A 382 5.92 -14.13 -10.61
C SER A 382 5.24 -14.82 -9.45
N TYR A 383 4.27 -15.69 -9.73
CA TYR A 383 3.61 -16.50 -8.70
C TYR A 383 4.54 -17.56 -8.07
N PHE A 384 5.42 -18.19 -8.85
CA PHE A 384 6.33 -19.22 -8.32
C PHE A 384 7.62 -18.68 -7.72
N TYR A 385 8.04 -17.48 -8.12
CA TYR A 385 9.27 -16.82 -7.63
C TYR A 385 8.97 -15.36 -7.23
N PRO A 386 8.12 -15.15 -6.21
CA PRO A 386 7.69 -13.81 -5.81
C PRO A 386 8.88 -12.91 -5.44
N SER A 387 9.95 -13.48 -4.87
CA SER A 387 11.17 -12.72 -4.53
C SER A 387 11.90 -12.10 -5.72
N ILE A 388 11.77 -12.66 -6.94
CA ILE A 388 12.49 -12.22 -8.14
C ILE A 388 11.58 -11.40 -9.06
N PHE A 389 10.27 -11.67 -9.03
CA PHE A 389 9.33 -11.18 -10.03
C PHE A 389 8.10 -10.44 -9.46
N ASN A 390 7.90 -10.36 -8.13
CA ASN A 390 7.01 -9.34 -7.53
C ASN A 390 7.70 -7.97 -7.60
N ILE A 391 7.74 -7.45 -8.83
CA ILE A 391 7.95 -6.04 -9.11
C ILE A 391 6.64 -5.27 -8.89
N PHE A 392 5.52 -5.98 -8.70
CA PHE A 392 4.23 -5.43 -8.30
C PHE A 392 3.52 -6.30 -7.28
#